data_AF-A0ABC8QSD0-F1
#
_entry.id   AF-A0ABC8QSD0-F1
#
_cell.length_a   1.000
_cell.length_b   1.000
_cell.length_c   1.000
_cell.angle_alpha   90.00
_cell.angle_beta   90.00
_cell.angle_gamma   90.00
#
_symmetry.space_group_name_H-M   'P 1'
#
loop_
_entity.id
_entity.type
_entity.pdbx_description
1 polymer ?
#
loop_
_entity_poly.entity_id
_entity_poly.type
_entity_poly.pdbx_seq_one_letter_code
_entity_poly.pdbx_strand_id
1 'polypeptide(L)'
;MALSKERENFVYIAKLAEQAERYDEMVDAMKKVANMDVELTVEERNLLSVGYKNVVGARRASWRILSSIEQKEESRGNEQNVKRIKGYRQKVELELTSICSDIMSVIDEHLIPSCTAGESTVFYYKMKGDYYRYLAEFKMGNDRKEVADLSLKAYEAATSSAEAELPPTHPIRLGLALNFSVFYYEIMNSAERACHLAKQAFDEAISELDSLNEESYKDSTLIMQLLRDNLTLWTSDIPEDGEDAQKMDTTSKVGGGNDVEVATPSVQLACIRILKLIKVVTGQDSPGALSPQKHFECSKVQNMT
;
A
#
# COMPACT_ATOMS: atom_id res chain seq x y z
N MET A 1 -34.41 -15.63 0.57
CA MET A 1 -34.65 -15.34 -0.87
C MET A 1 -34.53 -13.85 -1.18
N ALA A 2 -35.21 -12.93 -0.48
CA ALA A 2 -35.09 -11.49 -0.75
C ALA A 2 -33.69 -10.91 -0.50
N LEU A 3 -33.06 -11.23 0.65
CA LEU A 3 -31.69 -10.80 0.99
C LEU A 3 -30.63 -11.28 -0.01
N SER A 4 -30.74 -12.53 -0.51
CA SER A 4 -29.85 -13.08 -1.54
C SER A 4 -29.94 -12.26 -2.83
N LYS A 5 -31.16 -11.96 -3.27
CA LYS A 5 -31.40 -11.18 -4.49
C LYS A 5 -30.88 -9.75 -4.37
N GLU A 6 -30.99 -9.16 -3.18
CA GLU A 6 -30.45 -7.82 -2.91
C GLU A 6 -28.90 -7.81 -2.92
N ARG A 7 -28.27 -8.82 -2.30
CA ARG A 7 -26.81 -9.01 -2.36
C ARG A 7 -26.31 -9.15 -3.80
N GLU A 8 -26.94 -10.04 -4.57
CA GLU A 8 -26.63 -10.26 -5.98
C GLU A 8 -26.75 -8.97 -6.81
N ASN A 9 -27.78 -8.16 -6.55
CA ASN A 9 -27.93 -6.86 -7.21
C ASN A 9 -26.77 -5.91 -6.90
N PHE A 10 -26.36 -5.78 -5.63
CA PHE A 10 -25.24 -4.91 -5.27
C PHE A 10 -23.91 -5.38 -5.88
N VAL A 11 -23.65 -6.69 -5.87
CA VAL A 11 -22.47 -7.27 -6.52
C VAL A 11 -22.49 -7.02 -8.02
N TYR A 12 -23.64 -7.16 -8.68
CA TYR A 12 -23.78 -6.84 -10.10
C TYR A 12 -23.49 -5.37 -10.40
N ILE A 13 -24.01 -4.45 -9.58
CA ILE A 13 -23.71 -3.01 -9.71
C ILE A 13 -22.22 -2.73 -9.50
N ALA A 14 -21.57 -3.38 -8.52
CA ALA A 14 -20.13 -3.22 -8.30
C ALA A 14 -19.31 -3.65 -9.53
N LYS A 15 -19.68 -4.76 -10.17
CA LYS A 15 -19.03 -5.23 -11.41
C LYS A 15 -19.24 -4.26 -12.58
N LEU A 16 -20.43 -3.68 -12.73
CA LEU A 16 -20.68 -2.65 -13.74
C LEU A 16 -19.87 -1.38 -13.46
N ALA A 17 -19.79 -0.97 -12.20
CA ALA A 17 -19.01 0.19 -11.78
C ALA A 17 -17.51 -0.02 -12.02
N GLU A 18 -16.98 -1.22 -11.76
CA GLU A 18 -15.60 -1.61 -12.09
C GLU A 18 -15.31 -1.44 -13.59
N GLN A 19 -16.17 -2.00 -14.46
CA GLN A 19 -16.02 -1.90 -15.91
C GLN A 19 -16.11 -0.46 -16.44
N ALA A 20 -16.84 0.40 -15.72
CA ALA A 20 -16.98 1.82 -16.03
C ALA A 20 -15.92 2.70 -15.34
N GLU A 21 -14.96 2.12 -14.61
CA GLU A 21 -13.95 2.83 -13.80
C GLU A 21 -14.56 3.81 -12.77
N ARG A 22 -15.77 3.50 -12.31
CA ARG A 22 -16.56 4.27 -11.33
C ARG A 22 -16.36 3.72 -9.92
N TYR A 23 -15.14 3.84 -9.43
CA TYR A 23 -14.72 3.17 -8.19
C TYR A 23 -15.39 3.70 -6.92
N ASP A 24 -15.80 4.97 -6.88
CA ASP A 24 -16.57 5.52 -5.75
C ASP A 24 -17.93 4.79 -5.64
N GLU A 25 -18.66 4.60 -6.76
CA GLU A 25 -19.91 3.82 -6.77
C GLU A 25 -19.70 2.32 -6.51
N MET A 26 -18.57 1.77 -6.94
CA MET A 26 -18.18 0.39 -6.64
C MET A 26 -18.02 0.19 -5.12
N VAL A 27 -17.35 1.12 -4.43
CA VAL A 27 -17.22 1.11 -2.97
C VAL A 27 -18.59 1.18 -2.31
N ASP A 28 -19.45 2.11 -2.72
CA ASP A 28 -20.80 2.24 -2.16
C ASP A 28 -21.64 0.96 -2.28
N ALA A 29 -21.56 0.27 -3.42
CA ALA A 29 -22.23 -1.01 -3.62
C ALA A 29 -21.66 -2.11 -2.72
N MET A 30 -20.33 -2.23 -2.64
CA MET A 30 -19.68 -3.28 -1.85
C MET A 30 -19.82 -3.06 -0.34
N LYS A 31 -19.94 -1.82 0.13
CA LYS A 31 -20.30 -1.52 1.52
C LYS A 31 -21.67 -2.06 1.88
N LYS A 32 -22.66 -1.95 0.99
CA LYS A 32 -24.00 -2.52 1.23
C LYS A 32 -23.96 -4.04 1.33
N VAL A 33 -23.05 -4.70 0.60
CA VAL A 33 -22.82 -6.15 0.72
C VAL A 33 -22.16 -6.48 2.07
N ALA A 34 -21.15 -5.71 2.48
CA ALA A 34 -20.47 -5.90 3.77
C ALA A 34 -21.43 -5.74 4.97
N ASN A 35 -22.30 -4.73 4.93
CA ASN A 35 -23.28 -4.44 5.98
C ASN A 35 -24.39 -5.50 6.13
N MET A 36 -24.36 -6.58 5.34
CA MET A 36 -25.25 -7.72 5.53
C MET A 36 -24.75 -8.71 6.58
N ASP A 37 -23.55 -8.48 7.16
CA ASP A 37 -22.94 -9.30 8.21
C ASP A 37 -22.86 -10.80 7.86
N VAL A 38 -22.55 -11.06 6.59
CA VAL A 38 -22.35 -12.40 6.04
C VAL A 38 -21.03 -12.41 5.29
N GLU A 39 -20.18 -13.39 5.58
CA GLU A 39 -18.84 -13.54 5.01
C GLU A 39 -18.82 -13.27 3.50
N LEU A 40 -17.85 -12.47 3.06
CA LEU A 40 -17.66 -12.20 1.63
C LEU A 40 -17.00 -13.40 0.96
N THR A 41 -17.53 -13.78 -0.19
CA THR A 41 -16.85 -14.69 -1.11
C THR A 41 -15.54 -14.08 -1.59
N VAL A 42 -14.64 -14.90 -2.13
CA VAL A 42 -13.35 -14.43 -2.68
C VAL A 42 -13.57 -13.34 -3.74
N GLU A 43 -14.56 -13.49 -4.62
CA GLU A 43 -14.89 -12.50 -5.64
C GLU A 43 -15.36 -11.17 -5.02
N GLU A 44 -16.28 -11.22 -4.04
CA GLU A 44 -16.78 -10.02 -3.36
C GLU A 44 -15.68 -9.31 -2.56
N ARG A 45 -14.82 -10.07 -1.89
CA ARG A 45 -13.66 -9.54 -1.17
C ARG A 45 -12.70 -8.81 -2.12
N ASN A 46 -12.46 -9.39 -3.29
CA ASN A 46 -11.64 -8.78 -4.34
C ASN A 46 -12.28 -7.48 -4.87
N LEU A 47 -13.59 -7.49 -5.16
CA LEU A 47 -14.31 -6.28 -5.60
C LEU A 47 -14.20 -5.14 -4.57
N LEU A 48 -14.44 -5.43 -3.29
CA LEU A 48 -14.31 -4.44 -2.21
C LEU A 48 -12.89 -3.85 -2.18
N SER A 49 -11.87 -4.72 -2.23
CA SER A 49 -10.47 -4.30 -2.19
C SER A 49 -10.08 -3.45 -3.40
N VAL A 50 -10.50 -3.85 -4.61
CA VAL A 50 -10.27 -3.12 -5.85
C VAL A 50 -10.91 -1.72 -5.81
N GLY A 51 -12.16 -1.63 -5.35
CA GLY A 51 -12.87 -0.36 -5.23
C GLY A 51 -12.11 0.63 -4.35
N TYR A 52 -11.88 0.27 -3.09
CA TYR A 52 -11.20 1.17 -2.15
C TYR A 52 -9.75 1.47 -2.57
N LYS A 53 -9.02 0.48 -3.12
CA LYS A 53 -7.65 0.67 -3.62
C LYS A 53 -7.57 1.75 -4.71
N ASN A 54 -8.51 1.74 -5.66
CA ASN A 54 -8.53 2.74 -6.72
C ASN A 54 -8.92 4.13 -6.19
N VAL A 55 -9.93 4.21 -5.34
CA VAL A 55 -10.37 5.47 -4.72
C VAL A 55 -9.23 6.11 -3.92
N VAL A 56 -8.60 5.36 -3.00
CA VAL A 56 -7.48 5.87 -2.18
C VAL A 56 -6.21 6.11 -3.02
N GLY A 57 -5.95 5.28 -4.02
CA GLY A 57 -4.79 5.40 -4.90
C GLY A 57 -4.76 6.71 -5.67
N ALA A 58 -5.91 7.13 -6.21
CA ALA A 58 -6.06 8.42 -6.89
C ALA A 58 -5.73 9.59 -5.95
N ARG A 59 -6.28 9.60 -4.72
CA ARG A 59 -6.04 10.69 -3.77
C ARG A 59 -4.60 10.70 -3.23
N ARG A 60 -3.98 9.53 -3.03
CA ARG A 60 -2.56 9.43 -2.66
C ARG A 60 -1.66 9.99 -3.75
N ALA A 61 -1.95 9.70 -5.02
CA ALA A 61 -1.21 10.28 -6.15
C ALA A 61 -1.35 11.81 -6.19
N SER A 62 -2.58 12.33 -6.03
CA SER A 62 -2.81 13.78 -5.94
C SER A 62 -2.04 14.42 -4.78
N TRP A 63 -2.06 13.80 -3.60
CA TRP A 63 -1.35 14.30 -2.41
C TRP A 63 0.17 14.38 -2.65
N ARG A 64 0.78 13.35 -3.26
CA ARG A 64 2.22 13.38 -3.59
C ARG A 64 2.59 14.49 -4.57
N ILE A 65 1.78 14.67 -5.61
CA ILE A 65 1.97 15.75 -6.59
C ILE A 65 1.91 17.10 -5.90
N LEU A 66 0.88 17.34 -5.09
CA LEU A 66 0.70 18.60 -4.36
C LEU A 66 1.85 18.87 -3.38
N SER A 67 2.29 17.85 -2.65
CA SER A 67 3.44 17.95 -1.73
C SER A 67 4.73 18.32 -2.47
N SER A 68 4.97 17.72 -3.65
CA SER A 68 6.13 18.07 -4.47
C SER A 68 6.06 19.49 -5.04
N ILE A 69 4.88 19.95 -5.45
CA ILE A 69 4.69 21.33 -5.93
C ILE A 69 4.87 22.33 -4.78
N GLU A 70 4.36 22.02 -3.58
CA GLU A 70 4.54 22.85 -2.37
C GLU A 70 6.02 23.07 -2.07
N GLN A 71 6.81 22.00 -2.02
CA GLN A 71 8.27 22.07 -1.79
C GLN A 71 9.00 22.89 -2.87
N LYS A 72 8.61 22.73 -4.13
CA LYS A 72 9.18 23.51 -5.25
C LYS A 72 8.86 25.00 -5.14
N GLU A 73 7.65 25.36 -4.76
CA GLU A 73 7.28 26.77 -4.57
C GLU A 73 7.90 27.36 -3.30
N GLU A 74 8.07 26.56 -2.26
CA GLU A 74 8.76 26.95 -1.02
C GLU A 74 10.24 27.30 -1.27
N SER A 75 10.95 26.44 -2.01
CA SER A 75 12.34 26.72 -2.43
C SER A 75 12.51 27.95 -3.35
N ARG A 76 11.43 28.42 -3.98
CA ARG A 76 11.41 29.67 -4.77
C ARG A 76 11.05 30.90 -3.94
N GLY A 77 10.66 30.73 -2.68
CA GLY A 77 10.22 31.83 -1.80
C GLY A 77 8.82 32.37 -2.13
N ASN A 78 8.00 31.62 -2.88
CA ASN A 78 6.65 32.06 -3.29
C ASN A 78 5.61 31.82 -2.18
N GLU A 79 5.74 32.51 -1.04
CA GLU A 79 4.94 32.27 0.17
C GLU A 79 3.42 32.24 -0.05
N GLN A 80 2.90 33.12 -0.93
CA GLN A 80 1.47 33.14 -1.24
C GLN A 80 1.00 31.88 -1.97
N ASN A 81 1.81 31.37 -2.91
CA ASN A 81 1.50 30.13 -3.63
C ASN A 81 1.60 28.93 -2.69
N VAL A 82 2.65 28.88 -1.86
CA VAL A 82 2.81 27.84 -0.83
C VAL A 82 1.57 27.76 0.05
N LYS A 83 1.06 28.89 0.54
CA LYS A 83 -0.16 28.93 1.36
C LYS A 83 -1.39 28.38 0.63
N ARG A 84 -1.55 28.70 -0.66
CA ARG A 84 -2.66 28.19 -1.50
C ARG A 84 -2.55 26.67 -1.73
N ILE A 85 -1.36 26.19 -2.08
CA ILE A 85 -1.09 24.77 -2.32
C ILE A 85 -1.32 23.97 -1.04
N LYS A 86 -0.80 24.46 0.10
CA LYS A 86 -1.00 23.84 1.41
C LYS A 86 -2.47 23.68 1.76
N GLY A 87 -3.28 24.72 1.53
CA GLY A 87 -4.73 24.64 1.76
C GLY A 87 -5.42 23.58 0.87
N TYR A 88 -4.97 23.43 -0.38
CA TYR A 88 -5.52 22.40 -1.27
C TYR A 88 -5.03 20.99 -0.91
N ARG A 89 -3.75 20.83 -0.53
CA ARG A 89 -3.20 19.57 -0.02
C ARG A 89 -3.97 19.10 1.21
N GLN A 90 -4.25 20.00 2.16
CA GLN A 90 -5.04 19.68 3.35
C GLN A 90 -6.45 19.17 3.03
N LYS A 91 -7.09 19.69 1.97
CA LYS A 91 -8.37 19.15 1.50
C LYS A 91 -8.24 17.70 1.05
N VAL A 92 -7.18 17.38 0.28
CA VAL A 92 -6.91 16.00 -0.15
C VAL A 92 -6.57 15.10 1.05
N GLU A 93 -5.86 15.60 2.06
CA GLU A 93 -5.59 14.86 3.30
C GLU A 93 -6.87 14.52 4.08
N LEU A 94 -7.85 15.41 4.11
CA LEU A 94 -9.17 15.14 4.70
C LEU A 94 -9.94 14.07 3.92
N GLU A 95 -9.91 14.14 2.58
CA GLU A 95 -10.50 13.10 1.71
C GLU A 95 -9.84 11.74 1.95
N LEU A 96 -8.50 11.68 2.00
CA LEU A 96 -7.75 10.47 2.33
C LEU A 96 -8.09 9.93 3.71
N THR A 97 -8.17 10.81 4.71
CA THR A 97 -8.52 10.43 6.07
C THR A 97 -9.92 9.81 6.09
N SER A 98 -10.89 10.43 5.42
CA SER A 98 -12.26 9.92 5.33
C SER A 98 -12.33 8.54 4.68
N ILE A 99 -11.62 8.33 3.57
CA ILE A 99 -11.61 7.03 2.87
C ILE A 99 -11.00 5.95 3.76
N CYS A 100 -9.89 6.25 4.45
CA CYS A 100 -9.24 5.29 5.34
C CYS A 100 -10.11 4.97 6.56
N SER A 101 -10.71 5.97 7.19
CA SER A 101 -11.62 5.76 8.31
C SER A 101 -12.86 4.94 7.91
N ASP A 102 -13.38 5.15 6.70
CA ASP A 102 -14.55 4.46 6.19
C ASP A 102 -14.31 2.94 6.04
N ILE A 103 -13.24 2.54 5.34
CA ILE A 103 -12.90 1.11 5.24
C ILE A 103 -12.53 0.52 6.59
N MET A 104 -11.92 1.31 7.48
CA MET A 104 -11.60 0.84 8.82
C MET A 104 -12.85 0.47 9.62
N SER A 105 -13.88 1.31 9.59
CA SER A 105 -15.19 0.98 10.19
C SER A 105 -15.80 -0.26 9.55
N VAL A 106 -15.79 -0.38 8.22
CA VAL A 106 -16.36 -1.56 7.54
C VAL A 106 -15.62 -2.84 7.94
N ILE A 107 -14.29 -2.80 8.05
CA ILE A 107 -13.48 -3.95 8.47
C ILE A 107 -13.82 -4.37 9.91
N ASP A 108 -13.85 -3.40 10.82
CA ASP A 108 -13.96 -3.67 12.25
C ASP A 108 -15.41 -4.02 12.68
N GLU A 109 -16.41 -3.40 12.04
CA GLU A 109 -17.82 -3.58 12.40
C GLU A 109 -18.47 -4.78 11.69
N HIS A 110 -18.06 -5.07 10.44
CA HIS A 110 -18.77 -6.02 9.58
C HIS A 110 -17.90 -7.19 9.12
N LEU A 111 -16.69 -6.93 8.60
CA LEU A 111 -15.92 -7.96 7.87
C LEU A 111 -15.18 -8.92 8.80
N ILE A 112 -14.38 -8.43 9.75
CA ILE A 112 -13.66 -9.28 10.71
C ILE A 112 -14.64 -10.10 11.57
N PRO A 113 -15.73 -9.52 12.13
CA PRO A 113 -16.70 -10.30 12.90
C PRO A 113 -17.40 -11.40 12.10
N SER A 114 -17.51 -11.24 10.77
CA SER A 114 -18.16 -12.20 9.88
C SER A 114 -17.20 -13.25 9.30
N CYS A 115 -15.89 -13.18 9.56
CA CYS A 115 -14.92 -14.13 9.03
C CYS A 115 -15.02 -15.49 9.70
N THR A 116 -15.07 -16.57 8.92
CA THR A 116 -14.98 -17.94 9.44
C THR A 116 -13.73 -18.67 8.95
N ALA A 117 -13.17 -18.27 7.81
CA ALA A 117 -11.90 -18.76 7.28
C ALA A 117 -10.75 -17.81 7.64
N GLY A 118 -9.58 -18.33 8.06
CA GLY A 118 -8.49 -17.41 8.40
C GLY A 118 -7.77 -16.83 7.19
N GLU A 119 -7.97 -17.35 5.97
CA GLU A 119 -7.60 -16.61 4.76
C GLU A 119 -8.29 -15.24 4.70
N SER A 120 -9.60 -15.20 4.99
CA SER A 120 -10.39 -13.95 5.08
C SER A 120 -9.82 -13.04 6.18
N THR A 121 -9.51 -13.61 7.34
CA THR A 121 -8.94 -12.89 8.48
C THR A 121 -7.60 -12.24 8.14
N VAL A 122 -6.66 -13.00 7.55
CA VAL A 122 -5.35 -12.48 7.11
C VAL A 122 -5.55 -11.35 6.11
N PHE A 123 -6.46 -11.52 5.14
CA PHE A 123 -6.74 -10.51 4.14
C PHE A 123 -7.21 -9.18 4.75
N TYR A 124 -8.15 -9.21 5.70
CA TYR A 124 -8.69 -7.98 6.29
C TYR A 124 -7.72 -7.33 7.27
N TYR A 125 -6.97 -8.09 8.06
CA TYR A 125 -5.91 -7.50 8.90
C TYR A 125 -4.78 -6.89 8.08
N LYS A 126 -4.40 -7.53 6.97
CA LYS A 126 -3.47 -6.95 6.00
C LYS A 126 -4.03 -5.64 5.43
N MET A 127 -5.29 -5.63 5.02
CA MET A 127 -5.96 -4.44 4.51
C MET A 127 -5.98 -3.31 5.55
N LYS A 128 -6.30 -3.63 6.82
CA LYS A 128 -6.22 -2.70 7.96
C LYS A 128 -4.83 -2.09 8.12
N GLY A 129 -3.77 -2.91 8.06
CA GLY A 129 -2.39 -2.44 8.04
C GLY A 129 -2.07 -1.52 6.85
N ASP A 130 -2.58 -1.84 5.66
CA ASP A 130 -2.41 -1.02 4.47
C ASP A 130 -3.03 0.38 4.62
N TYR A 131 -4.26 0.49 5.14
CA TYR A 131 -4.92 1.79 5.31
C TYR A 131 -4.36 2.62 6.46
N TYR A 132 -3.94 2.01 7.57
CA TYR A 132 -3.19 2.74 8.60
C TYR A 132 -1.83 3.24 8.10
N ARG A 133 -1.14 2.43 7.30
CA ARG A 133 0.09 2.86 6.61
C ARG A 133 -0.16 4.08 5.72
N TYR A 134 -1.26 4.11 4.97
CA TYR A 134 -1.59 5.27 4.14
C TYR A 134 -1.86 6.54 4.95
N LEU A 135 -2.45 6.42 6.14
CA LEU A 135 -2.57 7.54 7.08
C LEU A 135 -1.20 8.00 7.59
N ALA A 136 -0.30 7.07 7.88
CA ALA A 136 1.05 7.36 8.38
C ALA A 136 1.93 8.13 7.38
N GLU A 137 1.61 8.09 6.08
CA GLU A 137 2.34 8.81 5.02
C GLU A 137 2.27 10.33 5.15
N PHE A 138 1.15 10.86 5.65
CA PHE A 138 0.90 12.32 5.66
C PHE A 138 0.56 12.89 7.04
N LYS A 139 0.24 12.04 8.03
CA LYS A 139 0.10 12.48 9.42
C LYS A 139 1.45 12.89 9.99
N MET A 140 1.42 13.79 10.98
CA MET A 140 2.62 14.36 11.61
C MET A 140 2.58 14.21 13.14
N GLY A 141 3.74 14.28 13.79
CA GLY A 141 3.83 14.27 15.25
C GLY A 141 3.24 13.01 15.89
N ASN A 142 2.48 13.20 16.97
CA ASN A 142 1.87 12.10 17.73
C ASN A 142 0.86 11.30 16.89
N ASP A 143 0.05 11.97 16.06
CA ASP A 143 -0.91 11.29 15.18
C ASP A 143 -0.21 10.29 14.25
N ARG A 144 0.95 10.67 13.68
CA ARG A 144 1.75 9.79 12.82
C ARG A 144 2.20 8.54 13.58
N LYS A 145 2.68 8.72 14.81
CA LYS A 145 3.16 7.63 15.65
C LYS A 145 2.00 6.67 16.00
N GLU A 146 0.86 7.22 16.38
CA GLU A 146 -0.33 6.42 16.71
C GLU A 146 -0.80 5.57 15.53
N VAL A 147 -0.96 6.17 14.33
CA VAL A 147 -1.39 5.40 13.16
C VAL A 147 -0.32 4.41 12.68
N ALA A 148 0.97 4.71 12.85
CA ALA A 148 2.05 3.75 12.57
C ALA A 148 2.02 2.55 13.54
N ASP A 149 1.79 2.78 14.82
CA ASP A 149 1.65 1.71 15.82
C ASP A 149 0.41 0.83 15.54
N LEU A 150 -0.70 1.45 15.09
CA LEU A 150 -1.89 0.71 14.66
C LEU A 150 -1.64 -0.12 13.39
N SER A 151 -0.90 0.44 12.42
CA SER A 151 -0.47 -0.28 11.22
C SER A 151 0.40 -1.49 11.58
N LEU A 152 1.35 -1.32 12.49
CA LEU A 152 2.25 -2.38 12.94
C LEU A 152 1.45 -3.53 13.58
N LYS A 153 0.58 -3.22 14.54
CA LYS A 153 -0.27 -4.21 15.22
C LYS A 153 -1.15 -5.00 14.23
N ALA A 154 -1.69 -4.32 13.22
CA ALA A 154 -2.52 -4.97 12.21
C ALA A 154 -1.71 -5.93 11.32
N TYR A 155 -0.51 -5.52 10.89
CA TYR A 155 0.38 -6.41 10.14
C TYR A 155 0.87 -7.59 10.98
N GLU A 156 1.22 -7.37 12.26
CA GLU A 156 1.63 -8.45 13.16
C GLU A 156 0.49 -9.47 13.35
N ALA A 157 -0.74 -9.02 13.57
CA ALA A 157 -1.91 -9.90 13.66
C ALA A 157 -2.15 -10.69 12.37
N ALA A 158 -1.99 -10.04 11.20
CA ALA A 158 -2.08 -10.70 9.91
C ALA A 158 -0.97 -11.76 9.75
N THR A 159 0.27 -11.45 10.15
CA THR A 159 1.43 -12.35 10.02
C THR A 159 1.25 -13.59 10.88
N SER A 160 0.88 -13.42 12.16
CA SER A 160 0.63 -14.56 13.04
C SER A 160 -0.48 -15.47 12.52
N SER A 161 -1.55 -14.89 11.96
CA SER A 161 -2.64 -15.67 11.36
C SER A 161 -2.19 -16.38 10.06
N ALA A 162 -1.38 -15.70 9.24
CA ALA A 162 -0.89 -16.25 7.98
C ALA A 162 0.10 -17.41 8.19
N GLU A 163 0.97 -17.31 9.19
CA GLU A 163 1.92 -18.38 9.54
C GLU A 163 1.23 -19.64 10.03
N ALA A 164 0.07 -19.50 10.69
CA ALA A 164 -0.71 -20.63 11.20
C ALA A 164 -1.56 -21.32 10.12
N GLU A 165 -2.05 -20.57 9.12
CA GLU A 165 -3.09 -21.06 8.22
C GLU A 165 -2.69 -21.14 6.74
N LEU A 166 -1.66 -20.42 6.31
CA LEU A 166 -1.31 -20.28 4.90
C LEU A 166 0.12 -20.76 4.62
N PRO A 167 0.35 -21.56 3.57
CA PRO A 167 1.71 -21.96 3.19
C PRO A 167 2.55 -20.73 2.80
N PRO A 168 3.89 -20.79 2.92
CA PRO A 168 4.80 -19.68 2.56
C PRO A 168 4.62 -19.15 1.12
N THR A 169 4.20 -20.02 0.21
CA THR A 169 3.94 -19.68 -1.19
C THR A 169 2.57 -19.01 -1.41
N HIS A 170 1.69 -18.97 -0.42
CA HIS A 170 0.34 -18.45 -0.61
C HIS A 170 0.36 -16.96 -1.00
N PRO A 171 -0.34 -16.53 -2.08
CA PRO A 171 -0.29 -15.15 -2.57
C PRO A 171 -0.65 -14.09 -1.53
N ILE A 172 -1.61 -14.38 -0.64
CA ILE A 172 -1.99 -13.45 0.44
C ILE A 172 -0.86 -13.31 1.48
N ARG A 173 -0.16 -14.40 1.84
CA ARG A 173 0.97 -14.37 2.78
C ARG A 173 2.18 -13.65 2.17
N LEU A 174 2.50 -13.92 0.92
CA LEU A 174 3.55 -13.20 0.18
C LEU A 174 3.22 -11.71 0.04
N GLY A 175 1.97 -11.39 -0.32
CA GLY A 175 1.51 -10.01 -0.44
C GLY A 175 1.50 -9.26 0.90
N LEU A 176 1.25 -9.96 2.00
CA LEU A 176 1.40 -9.42 3.36
C LEU A 176 2.86 -9.08 3.66
N ALA A 177 3.79 -10.01 3.45
CA ALA A 177 5.23 -9.77 3.66
C ALA A 177 5.76 -8.62 2.79
N LEU A 178 5.30 -8.53 1.54
CA LEU A 178 5.62 -7.42 0.65
C LEU A 178 5.17 -6.07 1.23
N ASN A 179 3.92 -5.94 1.67
CA ASN A 179 3.42 -4.68 2.19
C ASN A 179 4.00 -4.33 3.56
N PHE A 180 4.25 -5.33 4.39
CA PHE A 180 4.84 -5.13 5.72
C PHE A 180 6.33 -4.77 5.65
N SER A 181 7.08 -5.32 4.69
CA SER A 181 8.46 -4.87 4.45
C SER A 181 8.51 -3.41 3.94
N VAL A 182 7.60 -3.02 3.05
CA VAL A 182 7.44 -1.62 2.62
C VAL A 182 7.08 -0.71 3.81
N PHE A 183 6.23 -1.16 4.73
CA PHE A 183 5.94 -0.42 5.96
C PHE A 183 7.19 -0.19 6.81
N TYR A 184 8.00 -1.23 7.04
CA TYR A 184 9.24 -1.09 7.79
C TYR A 184 10.21 -0.10 7.13
N TYR A 185 10.32 -0.14 5.80
CA TYR A 185 11.21 0.74 5.06
C TYR A 185 10.68 2.19 5.04
N GLU A 186 9.47 2.42 4.52
CA GLU A 186 8.95 3.76 4.25
C GLU A 186 8.39 4.48 5.48
N ILE A 187 7.83 3.76 6.46
CA ILE A 187 7.16 4.38 7.62
C ILE A 187 8.03 4.32 8.87
N MET A 188 8.60 3.15 9.18
CA MET A 188 9.38 2.94 10.39
C MET A 188 10.85 3.32 10.25
N ASN A 189 11.29 3.70 9.04
CA ASN A 189 12.68 4.00 8.70
C ASN A 189 13.66 2.90 9.17
N SER A 190 13.28 1.64 8.98
CA SER A 190 14.02 0.47 9.42
C SER A 190 14.34 -0.44 8.23
N ALA A 191 15.30 -0.01 7.41
CA ALA A 191 15.70 -0.71 6.19
C ALA A 191 16.19 -2.14 6.48
N GLU A 192 16.95 -2.36 7.56
CA GLU A 192 17.42 -3.68 7.96
C GLU A 192 16.26 -4.66 8.21
N ARG A 193 15.24 -4.24 8.97
CA ARG A 193 14.05 -5.06 9.24
C ARG A 193 13.24 -5.32 7.98
N ALA A 194 13.10 -4.30 7.12
CA ALA A 194 12.41 -4.44 5.84
C ALA A 194 13.09 -5.50 4.95
N CYS A 195 14.41 -5.41 4.79
CA CYS A 195 15.20 -6.36 4.02
C CYS A 195 15.17 -7.77 4.64
N HIS A 196 15.29 -7.88 5.96
CA HIS A 196 15.20 -9.17 6.64
C HIS A 196 13.86 -9.86 6.38
N LEU A 197 12.75 -9.15 6.59
CA LEU A 197 11.40 -9.68 6.37
C LEU A 197 11.17 -10.08 4.91
N ALA A 198 11.56 -9.22 3.96
CA ALA A 198 11.39 -9.50 2.53
C ALA A 198 12.24 -10.70 2.08
N LYS A 199 13.47 -10.82 2.58
CA LYS A 199 14.37 -11.94 2.27
C LYS A 199 13.85 -13.24 2.87
N GLN A 200 13.43 -13.23 4.13
CA GLN A 200 12.86 -14.41 4.79
C GLN A 200 11.66 -14.94 4.01
N ALA A 201 10.68 -14.09 3.66
CA ALA A 201 9.51 -14.50 2.90
C ALA A 201 9.87 -15.06 1.51
N PHE A 202 10.86 -14.47 0.85
CA PHE A 202 11.35 -14.94 -0.44
C PHE A 202 12.02 -16.31 -0.36
N ASP A 203 12.91 -16.51 0.63
CA ASP A 203 13.64 -17.76 0.83
C ASP A 203 12.71 -18.90 1.27
N GLU A 204 11.74 -18.61 2.16
CA GLU A 204 10.70 -19.57 2.57
C GLU A 204 9.87 -20.02 1.35
N ALA A 205 9.40 -19.07 0.53
CA ALA A 205 8.61 -19.37 -0.66
C ALA A 205 9.38 -20.17 -1.71
N ILE A 206 10.68 -19.88 -1.90
CA ILE A 206 11.54 -20.66 -2.81
C ILE A 206 11.58 -22.13 -2.43
N SER A 207 11.65 -22.44 -1.13
CA SER A 207 11.83 -23.82 -0.68
C SER A 207 10.63 -24.73 -0.98
N GLU A 208 9.44 -24.16 -1.21
CA GLU A 208 8.21 -24.89 -1.51
C GLU A 208 7.66 -24.61 -2.92
N LEU A 209 8.33 -23.77 -3.71
CA LEU A 209 7.85 -23.27 -5.01
C LEU A 209 7.61 -24.40 -6.04
N ASP A 210 8.46 -25.42 -6.04
CA ASP A 210 8.39 -26.55 -6.98
C ASP A 210 7.17 -27.45 -6.77
N SER A 211 6.48 -27.31 -5.63
CA SER A 211 5.28 -28.10 -5.30
C SER A 211 3.98 -27.51 -5.86
N LEU A 212 4.03 -26.30 -6.43
CA LEU A 212 2.85 -25.59 -6.89
C LEU A 212 2.34 -26.06 -8.25
N ASN A 213 1.03 -25.94 -8.45
CA ASN A 213 0.42 -26.04 -9.78
C ASN A 213 0.75 -24.78 -10.62
N GLU A 214 0.50 -24.83 -11.93
CA GLU A 214 0.87 -23.76 -12.86
C GLU A 214 0.24 -22.39 -12.52
N GLU A 215 -1.02 -22.37 -12.08
CA GLU A 215 -1.74 -21.13 -11.75
C GLU A 215 -1.16 -20.50 -10.48
N SER A 216 -1.09 -21.26 -9.38
CA SER A 216 -0.51 -20.82 -8.13
C SER A 216 0.97 -20.43 -8.27
N TYR A 217 1.72 -21.12 -9.15
CA TYR A 217 3.11 -20.78 -9.45
C TYR A 217 3.22 -19.38 -10.09
N LYS A 218 2.37 -19.07 -11.08
CA LYS A 218 2.36 -17.76 -11.73
C LYS A 218 2.07 -16.63 -10.74
N ASP A 219 1.07 -16.80 -9.88
CA ASP A 219 0.69 -15.78 -8.90
C ASP A 219 1.78 -15.56 -7.85
N SER A 220 2.35 -16.65 -7.33
CA SER A 220 3.38 -16.60 -6.28
C SER A 220 4.68 -15.99 -6.80
N THR A 221 5.16 -16.44 -7.97
CA THR A 221 6.41 -15.94 -8.56
C THR A 221 6.34 -14.46 -8.93
N LEU A 222 5.16 -13.97 -9.30
CA LEU A 222 4.94 -12.56 -9.60
C LEU A 222 5.09 -11.67 -8.36
N ILE A 223 4.62 -12.11 -7.19
CA ILE A 223 4.80 -11.39 -5.93
C ILE A 223 6.25 -11.53 -5.42
N MET A 224 6.85 -12.71 -5.54
CA MET A 224 8.26 -12.94 -5.21
C MET A 224 9.19 -12.03 -6.04
N GLN A 225 8.85 -11.79 -7.32
CA GLN A 225 9.59 -10.85 -8.15
C GLN A 225 9.56 -9.43 -7.58
N LEU A 226 8.43 -8.99 -7.04
CA LEU A 226 8.30 -7.67 -6.40
C LEU A 226 9.12 -7.58 -5.10
N LEU A 227 9.14 -8.64 -4.29
CA LEU A 227 10.01 -8.73 -3.11
C LEU A 227 11.48 -8.59 -3.52
N ARG A 228 11.92 -9.29 -4.58
CA ARG A 228 13.28 -9.20 -5.11
C ARG A 228 13.62 -7.80 -5.62
N ASP A 229 12.69 -7.17 -6.34
CA ASP A 229 12.86 -5.81 -6.88
C ASP A 229 13.00 -4.76 -5.76
N ASN A 230 12.30 -4.95 -4.65
CA ASN A 230 12.42 -4.11 -3.46
C ASN A 230 13.76 -4.36 -2.74
N LEU A 231 14.13 -5.63 -2.51
CA LEU A 231 15.41 -5.98 -1.90
C LEU A 231 16.58 -5.35 -2.67
N THR A 232 16.59 -5.47 -4.00
CA THR A 232 17.65 -4.90 -4.85
C THR A 232 17.74 -3.38 -4.71
N LEU A 233 16.59 -2.71 -4.60
CA LEU A 233 16.53 -1.25 -4.42
C LEU A 233 17.02 -0.83 -3.02
N TRP A 234 16.66 -1.57 -1.98
CA TRP A 234 16.98 -1.19 -0.60
C TRP A 234 18.41 -1.56 -0.21
N THR A 235 18.97 -2.64 -0.75
CA THR A 235 20.36 -3.02 -0.48
C THR A 235 21.37 -2.05 -1.09
N SER A 236 21.00 -1.28 -2.12
CA SER A 236 21.87 -0.21 -2.62
C SER A 236 21.90 1.03 -1.73
N ASP A 237 20.92 1.18 -0.84
CA ASP A 237 20.80 2.33 0.07
C ASP A 237 21.44 2.07 1.44
N ILE A 238 21.75 0.81 1.76
CA ILE A 238 22.50 0.45 2.97
C ILE A 238 23.97 0.73 2.67
N PRO A 239 24.64 1.63 3.42
CA PRO A 239 26.08 1.81 3.29
C PRO A 239 26.77 0.45 3.47
N GLU A 240 27.68 0.10 2.56
CA GLU A 240 28.65 -0.96 2.83
C GLU A 240 29.56 -0.46 3.96
N ASP A 241 29.11 -0.56 5.21
CA ASP A 241 29.99 -0.40 6.35
C ASP A 241 30.89 -1.64 6.38
N GLY A 242 32.05 -1.43 5.75
CA GLY A 242 33.12 -2.38 5.61
C GLY A 242 33.53 -2.98 6.95
N GLU A 243 33.87 -4.25 6.85
CA GLU A 243 34.73 -4.96 7.79
C GLU A 243 35.98 -4.12 8.11
N ASP A 244 36.01 -3.43 9.25
CA ASP A 244 37.18 -3.31 10.12
C ASP A 244 36.85 -2.50 11.39
N ALA A 245 36.24 -3.17 12.36
CA ALA A 245 36.22 -2.70 13.73
C ALA A 245 37.61 -2.95 14.38
N GLN A 246 38.55 -2.02 14.25
CA GLN A 246 39.65 -1.84 15.21
C GLN A 246 40.36 -0.48 15.08
N LYS A 247 39.92 0.52 15.87
CA LYS A 247 40.73 1.22 16.90
C LYS A 247 40.00 2.48 17.39
N MET A 248 39.89 2.58 18.71
CA MET A 248 39.55 3.81 19.45
C MET A 248 40.52 4.95 19.11
N ASP A 249 40.00 6.16 18.92
CA ASP A 249 40.43 7.30 19.76
C ASP A 249 39.34 8.39 19.85
N THR A 250 39.25 8.93 21.05
CA THR A 250 38.40 10.02 21.55
C THR A 250 38.75 11.39 20.96
N THR A 251 37.74 12.17 20.54
CA THR A 251 37.60 13.59 20.94
C THR A 251 36.27 14.21 20.52
N SER A 252 35.69 14.96 21.46
CA SER A 252 34.39 15.66 21.39
C SER A 252 34.34 16.80 20.37
N LYS A 253 33.18 17.02 19.72
CA LYS A 253 32.62 18.36 19.51
C LYS A 253 31.13 18.37 19.15
N VAL A 254 30.47 19.37 19.71
CA VAL A 254 29.06 19.78 19.63
C VAL A 254 28.73 20.34 18.24
N GLY A 255 27.52 20.05 17.74
CA GLY A 255 26.92 20.75 16.61
C GLY A 255 25.48 20.29 16.36
N GLY A 256 24.50 21.13 16.70
CA GLY A 256 23.10 20.90 16.36
C GLY A 256 22.80 21.28 14.90
N GLY A 257 21.91 20.52 14.28
CA GLY A 257 21.31 20.79 12.98
C GLY A 257 20.02 19.99 12.86
N ASN A 258 18.89 20.68 12.67
CA ASN A 258 17.62 20.05 12.32
C ASN A 258 17.72 19.64 10.85
N ASP A 259 18.03 18.37 10.60
CA ASP A 259 17.92 17.80 9.27
C ASP A 259 16.44 17.42 9.02
N VAL A 260 15.75 18.28 8.27
CA VAL A 260 14.51 17.89 7.59
C VAL A 260 14.95 17.00 6.42
N GLU A 261 14.82 15.70 6.64
CA GLU A 261 15.19 14.65 5.70
C GLU A 261 14.39 14.82 4.38
N VAL A 262 15.10 15.28 3.34
CA VAL A 262 14.58 15.40 1.98
C VAL A 262 14.37 13.99 1.45
N ALA A 263 13.12 13.60 1.20
CA ALA A 263 12.80 12.33 0.56
C ALA A 263 13.59 12.22 -0.76
N THR A 264 14.46 11.22 -0.82
CA THR A 264 15.35 10.97 -1.95
C THR A 264 14.56 10.56 -3.21
N PRO A 265 15.12 10.76 -4.42
CA PRO A 265 14.48 10.38 -5.70
C PRO A 265 14.06 8.91 -5.82
N SER A 266 14.51 8.03 -4.91
CA SER A 266 14.11 6.62 -4.82
C SER A 266 12.62 6.43 -4.50
N VAL A 267 12.00 7.35 -3.75
CA VAL A 267 10.56 7.32 -3.41
C VAL A 267 9.66 7.57 -4.64
N GLN A 268 10.13 8.35 -5.61
CA GLN A 268 9.41 8.58 -6.87
C GLN A 268 9.41 7.34 -7.78
N LEU A 269 10.45 6.50 -7.73
CA LEU A 269 10.55 5.28 -8.52
C LEU A 269 9.68 4.15 -7.93
N ALA A 270 9.47 4.14 -6.62
CA ALA A 270 8.53 3.24 -5.93
C ALA A 270 7.07 3.45 -6.38
N CYS A 271 6.67 4.69 -6.69
CA CYS A 271 5.31 5.01 -7.14
C CYS A 271 4.95 4.41 -8.52
N ILE A 272 5.92 4.31 -9.44
CA ILE A 272 5.71 3.66 -10.75
C ILE A 272 5.56 2.14 -10.58
N ARG A 273 6.21 1.55 -9.57
CA ARG A 273 6.11 0.12 -9.24
C ARG A 273 4.78 -0.23 -8.57
N ILE A 274 4.18 0.68 -7.79
CA ILE A 274 2.82 0.52 -7.22
C ILE A 274 1.73 0.48 -8.32
N LEU A 275 1.95 1.06 -9.51
CA LEU A 275 1.03 0.88 -10.63
C LEU A 275 1.15 -0.51 -11.28
N LYS A 276 2.35 -1.14 -11.26
CA LYS A 276 2.50 -2.57 -11.60
C LYS A 276 1.84 -3.49 -10.56
N LEU A 277 1.79 -3.07 -9.29
CA LEU A 277 1.03 -3.70 -8.18
C LEU A 277 -0.49 -3.80 -8.45
N ILE A 278 -1.03 -3.08 -9.44
CA ILE A 278 -2.47 -3.11 -9.78
C ILE A 278 -2.85 -4.38 -10.53
N LYS A 279 -2.02 -4.84 -11.48
CA LYS A 279 -2.29 -6.05 -12.28
C LYS A 279 -2.16 -7.36 -11.49
N VAL A 280 -1.27 -7.38 -10.50
CA VAL A 280 -0.84 -8.62 -9.83
C VAL A 280 -1.73 -9.02 -8.66
N VAL A 281 -2.08 -8.07 -7.79
CA VAL A 281 -2.76 -8.38 -6.51
C VAL A 281 -4.27 -8.58 -6.69
N THR A 282 -4.83 -8.29 -7.87
CA THR A 282 -6.27 -8.28 -8.13
C THR A 282 -6.74 -9.39 -9.08
N GLY A 283 -5.83 -10.18 -9.65
CA GLY A 283 -6.18 -11.35 -10.46
C GLY A 283 -6.95 -11.05 -11.77
N GLN A 284 -6.74 -9.91 -12.43
CA GLN A 284 -7.38 -9.62 -13.73
C GLN A 284 -6.39 -9.37 -14.88
N ASP A 285 -6.40 -10.29 -15.84
CA ASP A 285 -6.11 -10.04 -17.26
C ASP A 285 -7.37 -9.46 -17.94
N SER A 286 -7.65 -8.17 -17.77
CA SER A 286 -8.73 -7.49 -18.51
C SER A 286 -8.16 -6.77 -19.75
N PRO A 287 -8.63 -7.11 -20.98
CA PRO A 287 -8.11 -6.56 -22.23
C PRO A 287 -8.69 -5.15 -22.48
N GLY A 288 -8.11 -4.15 -21.82
CA GLY A 288 -8.57 -2.77 -21.99
C GLY A 288 -7.65 -1.66 -21.50
N ALA A 289 -6.68 -1.97 -20.62
CA ALA A 289 -5.80 -0.97 -20.08
C ALA A 289 -4.54 -0.76 -20.95
N LEU A 290 -4.39 0.48 -21.45
CA LEU A 290 -3.21 1.14 -22.02
C LEU A 290 -3.13 1.17 -23.56
N SER A 291 -3.76 2.18 -24.16
CA SER A 291 -3.14 2.80 -25.33
C SER A 291 -1.92 3.62 -24.87
N PRO A 292 -0.73 3.45 -25.47
CA PRO A 292 0.52 4.10 -25.02
C PRO A 292 0.57 5.64 -25.16
N GLN A 293 -0.48 6.28 -25.66
CA GLN A 293 -0.41 7.67 -26.13
C GLN A 293 -0.59 8.75 -25.05
N LYS A 294 -1.05 8.43 -23.84
CA LYS A 294 -1.26 9.45 -22.78
C LYS A 294 -0.12 9.59 -21.77
N HIS A 295 0.88 8.71 -21.79
CA HIS A 295 2.02 8.78 -20.86
C HIS A 295 3.17 9.69 -21.29
N PHE A 296 3.07 10.34 -22.46
CA PHE A 296 4.14 11.19 -23.00
C PHE A 296 3.97 12.70 -22.74
N GLU A 297 2.93 13.15 -22.05
CA GLU A 297 2.70 14.59 -21.82
C GLU A 297 3.20 15.12 -20.46
N CYS A 298 3.53 14.26 -19.49
CA CYS A 298 4.10 14.74 -18.23
C CYS A 298 5.58 15.18 -18.34
N SER A 299 6.28 14.79 -19.42
CA SER A 299 7.66 15.21 -19.70
C SER A 299 7.76 16.48 -20.55
N LYS A 300 6.63 17.04 -21.04
CA LYS A 300 6.65 18.23 -21.91
C LYS A 300 6.45 19.57 -21.19
N VAL A 301 6.14 19.59 -19.89
CA VAL A 301 6.00 20.84 -19.12
C VAL A 301 7.35 21.43 -18.71
N GLN A 302 8.48 20.78 -19.02
CA GLN A 302 9.82 21.34 -18.79
C GLN A 302 10.33 22.26 -19.92
N ASN A 303 9.59 22.45 -21.02
CA ASN A 303 10.04 23.27 -22.16
C ASN A 303 8.91 24.11 -22.79
N MET A 304 8.24 24.96 -22.02
CA MET A 304 7.52 26.12 -22.58
C MET A 304 7.73 27.33 -21.67
N THR A 305 8.66 28.20 -22.12
CA THR A 305 8.86 29.65 -21.82
C THR A 305 8.57 30.17 -20.43
#